data_AF-A0A2V9FW64-F1
#
_entry.id   AF-A0A2V9FW64-F1
#
_cell.length_a   1.000
_cell.length_b   1.000
_cell.length_c   1.000
_cell.angle_alpha   90.00
_cell.angle_beta   90.00
_cell.angle_gamma   90.00
#
_symmetry.space_group_name_H-M   'P 1'
#
loop_
_entity.id
_entity.type
_entity.pdbx_description
1 polymer ?
#
loop_
_entity_poly.entity_id
_entity_poly.type
_entity_poly.pdbx_seq_one_letter_code
_entity_poly.pdbx_strand_id
1 'polypeptide(L)'
;MVCGLTVLLAQLGAQAPQPRTTPAAPGQNPPALAQENRPGRITFSVNQVVVPVTVKDGSGRLVADLRRDEFRIFEDAVEQKVVYFVC
;
A
#
# COMPACT_ATOMS: atom_id res chain seq x y z
N MET A 1 -40.03 -63.32 40.14
CA MET A 1 -40.59 -61.97 40.23
C MET A 1 -40.56 -61.35 38.84
N VAL A 2 -41.72 -61.03 38.28
CA VAL A 2 -41.92 -60.24 37.04
C VAL A 2 -41.27 -58.85 37.22
N CYS A 3 -40.68 -58.13 36.24
CA CYS A 3 -40.49 -58.32 34.79
C CYS A 3 -39.04 -57.86 34.41
N GLY A 4 -38.57 -57.77 33.15
CA GLY A 4 -39.25 -57.90 31.86
C GLY A 4 -38.32 -57.70 30.64
N LEU A 5 -38.92 -57.31 29.50
CA LEU A 5 -38.29 -57.20 28.16
C LEU A 5 -39.12 -56.16 27.36
N THR A 6 -38.64 -55.28 26.48
CA THR A 6 -37.30 -55.03 25.88
C THR A 6 -37.16 -53.51 25.57
N VAL A 7 -35.99 -53.01 25.17
CA VAL A 7 -35.74 -52.37 23.84
C VAL A 7 -34.30 -51.83 23.75
N LEU A 8 -33.62 -52.21 22.66
CA LEU A 8 -32.32 -51.70 22.22
C LEU A 8 -32.49 -50.33 21.54
N LEU A 9 -31.59 -49.37 21.79
CA LEU A 9 -31.04 -48.45 20.75
C LEU A 9 -29.92 -47.60 21.34
N ALA A 10 -28.73 -47.69 20.74
CA ALA A 10 -27.60 -46.83 21.10
C ALA A 10 -27.83 -45.41 20.58
N GLN A 11 -27.70 -44.40 21.44
CA GLN A 11 -27.67 -43.00 21.03
C GLN A 11 -26.25 -42.45 21.16
N LEU A 12 -25.56 -42.36 20.03
CA LEU A 12 -24.34 -41.55 19.89
C LEU A 12 -24.73 -40.06 19.97
N GLY A 13 -24.86 -39.55 21.19
CA GLY A 13 -24.96 -38.13 21.45
C GLY A 13 -23.55 -37.52 21.57
N ALA A 14 -23.01 -37.00 20.47
CA ALA A 14 -21.77 -36.23 20.52
C ALA A 14 -22.00 -34.95 21.35
N GLN A 15 -21.48 -34.91 22.58
CA GLN A 15 -21.52 -33.69 23.38
C GLN A 15 -20.53 -32.67 22.82
N ALA A 16 -21.04 -31.76 22.00
CA ALA A 16 -20.31 -30.55 21.62
C ALA A 16 -19.95 -29.76 22.90
N PRO A 17 -18.70 -29.28 23.06
CA PRO A 17 -18.32 -28.49 24.23
C PRO A 17 -19.16 -27.21 24.31
N GLN A 18 -19.98 -27.08 25.35
CA GLN A 18 -20.61 -25.79 25.66
C GLN A 18 -19.52 -24.80 26.11
N PRO A 19 -19.40 -23.62 25.49
CA PRO A 19 -18.46 -22.61 25.95
C PRO A 19 -18.87 -22.11 27.32
N ARG A 20 -18.02 -22.37 28.33
CA ARG A 20 -18.20 -21.82 29.68
C ARG A 20 -18.01 -20.30 29.61
N THR A 21 -19.07 -19.55 29.86
CA THR A 21 -18.98 -18.10 30.07
C THR A 21 -18.36 -17.81 31.44
N THR A 22 -17.04 -17.64 31.47
CA THR A 22 -16.36 -17.02 32.61
C THR A 22 -16.82 -15.57 32.75
N PRO A 23 -17.24 -15.11 33.95
CA PRO A 23 -17.52 -13.69 34.20
C PRO A 23 -16.28 -12.84 33.92
N ALA A 24 -16.43 -11.76 33.15
CA ALA A 24 -15.35 -10.82 32.88
C ALA A 24 -15.02 -9.99 34.12
N ALA A 25 -13.74 -9.95 34.51
CA ALA A 25 -13.26 -9.04 35.54
C ALA A 25 -13.28 -7.57 35.03
N PRO A 26 -13.61 -6.57 35.87
CA PRO A 26 -13.60 -5.18 35.43
C PRO A 26 -12.17 -4.66 35.30
N GLY A 27 -11.84 -4.11 34.14
CA GLY A 27 -10.70 -3.22 33.97
C GLY A 27 -9.43 -3.86 33.43
N GLN A 28 -9.29 -3.85 32.11
CA GLN A 28 -8.07 -3.43 31.42
C GLN A 28 -8.43 -3.08 29.97
N ASN A 29 -8.70 -1.79 29.71
CA ASN A 29 -8.66 -1.31 28.34
C ASN A 29 -7.24 -1.51 27.83
N PRO A 30 -7.03 -2.09 26.63
CA PRO A 30 -5.73 -2.04 25.98
C PRO A 30 -5.24 -0.59 25.93
N PRO A 31 -3.92 -0.32 26.11
CA PRO A 31 -3.41 1.02 25.91
C PRO A 31 -3.82 1.48 24.51
N ALA A 32 -4.50 2.62 24.43
CA ALA A 32 -4.87 3.21 23.16
C ALA A 32 -3.57 3.39 22.37
N LEU A 33 -3.45 2.69 21.24
CA LEU A 33 -2.31 2.83 20.34
C LEU A 33 -2.23 4.31 19.99
N ALA A 34 -1.17 4.98 20.45
CA ALA A 34 -0.95 6.38 20.15
C ALA A 34 -0.91 6.50 18.63
N GLN A 35 -1.97 7.07 18.05
CA GLN A 35 -2.12 7.17 16.61
C GLN A 35 -1.10 8.20 16.14
N GLU A 36 0.07 7.68 15.77
CA GLU A 36 1.23 8.49 15.41
C GLU A 36 0.83 9.44 14.29
N ASN A 37 0.87 10.74 14.59
CA ASN A 37 0.45 11.80 13.70
C ASN A 37 1.48 12.00 12.57
N ARG A 38 1.62 10.97 11.73
CA ARG A 38 2.42 11.04 10.51
C ARG A 38 1.64 11.91 9.52
N PRO A 39 2.22 13.03 9.04
CA PRO A 39 1.55 13.83 8.01
C PRO A 39 1.26 12.95 6.78
N GLY A 40 0.01 13.00 6.31
CA GLY A 40 -0.45 12.14 5.22
C GLY A 40 0.35 12.37 3.93
N ARG A 41 0.84 11.28 3.32
CA ARG A 41 1.58 11.37 2.07
C ARG A 41 0.63 11.65 0.90
N ILE A 42 0.70 12.85 0.34
CA ILE A 42 -0.01 13.20 -0.89
C ILE A 42 0.72 12.55 -2.08
N THR A 43 -0.04 11.86 -2.94
CA THR A 43 0.46 11.25 -4.17
C THR A 43 -0.54 11.50 -5.30
N PHE A 44 -0.05 11.81 -6.49
CA PHE A 44 -0.85 11.99 -7.70
C PHE A 44 -0.11 11.38 -8.90
N SER A 45 -0.85 10.93 -9.90
CA SER A 45 -0.29 10.37 -11.13
C SER A 45 0.13 11.48 -12.08
N VAL A 46 1.26 11.31 -12.77
CA VAL A 46 1.75 12.20 -13.82
C VAL A 46 2.21 11.40 -15.03
N ASN A 47 2.13 11.98 -16.21
CA ASN A 47 2.74 11.41 -17.42
C ASN A 47 4.20 11.87 -17.47
N GLN A 48 5.14 10.92 -17.44
CA GLN A 48 6.55 11.21 -17.70
C GLN A 48 6.82 11.10 -19.20
N VAL A 49 7.31 12.17 -19.81
CA VAL A 49 7.66 12.23 -21.24
C VAL A 49 9.18 12.25 -21.39
N VAL A 50 9.71 11.50 -22.36
CA VAL A 50 11.13 11.48 -22.71
C VAL A 50 11.32 12.23 -24.03
N VAL A 51 12.19 13.24 -24.02
CA VAL A 51 12.46 14.10 -25.18
C VAL A 51 13.93 13.95 -25.58
N PRO A 52 14.27 13.14 -26.61
CA PRO A 52 15.62 13.05 -27.12
C PRO A 52 15.97 14.33 -27.91
N VAL A 53 17.15 14.90 -27.65
CA VAL A 53 17.63 16.13 -28.30
C VAL A 53 19.04 15.91 -28.86
N THR A 54 19.40 16.67 -29.89
CA THR A 54 20.76 16.71 -30.43
C THR A 54 21.13 18.15 -30.72
N VAL A 55 22.19 18.65 -30.08
CA VAL A 55 22.66 20.02 -30.25
C VAL A 55 23.87 20.04 -31.18
N LYS A 56 23.86 20.98 -32.13
CA LYS A 56 24.93 21.20 -33.08
C LYS A 56 25.32 22.67 -33.13
N ASP A 57 26.59 22.93 -33.42
CA ASP A 57 27.09 24.27 -33.70
C ASP A 57 26.66 24.76 -35.10
N GLY A 58 26.95 26.04 -35.40
CA GLY A 58 26.66 26.63 -36.71
C GLY A 58 27.42 26.02 -37.90
N SER A 59 28.41 25.15 -37.66
CA SER A 59 29.10 24.37 -38.68
C SER A 59 28.59 22.93 -38.80
N GLY A 60 27.58 22.55 -38.00
CA GLY A 60 26.95 21.23 -37.99
C GLY A 60 27.65 20.17 -37.12
N ARG A 61 28.67 20.55 -36.34
CA ARG A 61 29.38 19.64 -35.42
C ARG A 61 28.57 19.45 -34.15
N LEU A 62 28.67 18.28 -33.52
CA LEU A 62 28.01 18.02 -32.22
C LEU A 62 28.60 18.90 -31.13
N VAL A 63 27.74 19.47 -30.28
CA VAL A 63 28.15 20.15 -29.05
C VAL A 63 28.24 19.10 -27.94
N ALA A 64 29.41 18.97 -27.32
CA ALA A 64 29.66 18.07 -26.19
C ALA A 64 29.47 18.80 -24.85
N ASP A 65 29.57 18.05 -23.75
CA ASP A 65 29.60 18.55 -22.36
C ASP A 65 28.41 19.44 -21.94
N LEU A 66 27.28 19.24 -22.61
CA LEU A 66 26.01 19.93 -22.36
C LEU A 66 25.49 19.63 -20.95
N ARG A 67 25.24 20.67 -20.15
CA ARG A 67 24.79 20.52 -18.76
C ARG A 67 23.29 20.75 -18.63
N ARG A 68 22.68 20.17 -17.60
CA ARG A 68 21.23 20.28 -17.31
C ARG A 68 20.76 21.75 -17.19
N ASP A 69 21.58 22.65 -16.66
CA ASP A 69 21.28 24.08 -16.49
C ASP A 69 21.19 24.86 -17.82
N GLU A 70 21.63 24.27 -18.94
CA GLU A 70 21.59 24.87 -20.27
C GLU A 70 20.28 24.55 -21.02
N PHE A 71 19.39 23.75 -20.42
CA PHE A 71 18.10 23.35 -20.99
C PHE A 71 16.92 23.89 -20.18
N ARG A 72 15.93 24.42 -20.89
CA ARG A 72 14.63 24.83 -20.35
C ARG A 72 13.54 24.25 -21.25
N ILE A 73 12.56 23.59 -20.65
CA ILE A 73 11.43 22.98 -21.35
C ILE A 73 10.21 23.84 -21.05
N PHE A 74 9.40 24.14 -22.07
CA PHE A 74 8.16 24.90 -21.91
C PHE A 74 6.98 24.12 -22.50
N GLU A 75 5.85 24.20 -21.81
CA GLU A 75 4.56 23.67 -22.24
C GLU A 75 3.54 24.80 -22.06
N ASP A 76 2.88 25.23 -23.13
CA ASP A 76 1.97 26.39 -23.13
C ASP A 76 2.55 27.65 -22.44
N ALA A 77 3.83 27.92 -22.72
CA ALA A 77 4.66 28.98 -22.12
C ALA A 77 4.95 28.85 -20.61
N VAL A 78 4.51 27.77 -19.95
CA VAL A 78 4.88 27.41 -18.57
C VAL A 78 6.19 26.62 -18.57
N GLU A 79 7.14 26.99 -17.72
CA GLU A 79 8.43 26.30 -17.61
C GLU A 79 8.32 24.99 -16.81
N GLN A 80 8.69 23.88 -17.45
CA GLN A 80 8.57 22.53 -16.91
C GLN A 80 9.86 22.07 -16.24
N LYS A 81 9.73 21.48 -15.05
CA LYS A 81 10.87 20.99 -14.26
C LYS A 81 11.49 19.74 -14.89
N VAL A 82 12.74 19.86 -15.36
CA VAL A 82 13.57 18.70 -15.77
C VAL A 82 13.92 17.85 -14.54
N VAL A 83 13.24 16.70 -14.38
CA VAL A 83 13.47 15.77 -13.25
C VAL A 83 14.63 14.83 -13.52
N TYR A 84 14.78 14.36 -14.76
CA TYR A 84 15.87 13.49 -15.22
C TYR A 84 16.62 14.17 -16.36
N PHE A 85 17.94 14.03 -16.37
CA PHE A 85 18.82 14.48 -17.44
C PHE A 85 19.88 13.40 -17.67
N VAL A 86 20.10 13.03 -18.92
CA VAL A 86 21.04 11.97 -19.34
C VAL A 86 21.83 12.47 -20.54
N CYS A 87 23.12 12.14 -20.59
CA CYS A 87 24.07 12.48 -21.64
C CYS A 87 24.74 11.22 -22.18
#